data_AF-A0A8X8ZPM6-F1
#
_entry.id   AF-A0A8X8ZPM6-F1
#
_cell.length_a   1.000
_cell.length_b   1.000
_cell.length_c   1.000
_cell.angle_alpha   90.00
_cell.angle_beta   90.00
_cell.angle_gamma   90.00
#
_symmetry.space_group_name_H-M   'P 1'
#
loop_
_entity.id
_entity.type
_entity.pdbx_description
1 polymer ?
#
loop_
_entity_poly.entity_id
_entity_poly.type
_entity_poly.pdbx_seq_one_letter_code
_entity_poly.pdbx_strand_id
1 'polypeptide(L)'
;MERILDRYERSSSVDGQKAPDLQSPGSWNVELGKLKTRLEVLQKNHSNLSGDNLESLSMKEVQNLEHQLEVSLKKLRSRKNHLMNESISMLQKKEKAMQEHNNLLSRKMKEKAIESTPPCEARNHSTNTLSLDLEQPLSSLNTSEENEGHVGQSEPCNNNGEMAAAAPWMLHHIQMQGQNRQM
;
A
#
# COMPACT_ATOMS: atom_id res chain seq x y z
N MET A 1 33.15 -54.55 4.56
CA MET A 1 31.81 -54.92 4.07
C MET A 1 30.84 -55.11 5.24
N GLU A 2 31.25 -55.84 6.27
CA GLU A 2 30.51 -56.07 7.54
C GLU A 2 29.94 -54.78 8.19
N ARG A 3 30.73 -53.72 8.33
CA ARG A 3 30.26 -52.42 8.88
C ARG A 3 29.18 -51.71 8.05
N ILE A 4 29.02 -52.08 6.78
CA ILE A 4 27.98 -51.55 5.90
C ILE A 4 26.70 -52.38 6.10
N LEU A 5 26.85 -53.71 6.20
CA LEU A 5 25.75 -54.64 6.48
C LEU A 5 25.14 -54.36 7.87
N ASP A 6 25.98 -54.20 8.90
CA ASP A 6 25.56 -53.83 10.26
C ASP A 6 24.78 -52.51 10.31
N ARG A 7 25.22 -51.51 9.53
CA ARG A 7 24.49 -50.23 9.44
C ARG A 7 23.15 -50.40 8.74
N TYR A 8 23.10 -51.24 7.72
CA TYR A 8 21.87 -51.54 6.99
C TYR A 8 20.87 -52.29 7.86
N GLU A 9 21.33 -53.31 8.59
CA GLU A 9 20.53 -54.11 9.51
C GLU A 9 19.98 -53.29 10.68
N ARG A 10 20.80 -52.39 11.26
CA ARG A 10 20.34 -51.47 12.30
C ARG A 10 19.34 -50.44 11.76
N SER A 11 19.50 -49.99 10.52
CA SER A 11 18.59 -49.02 9.90
C SER A 11 17.28 -49.66 9.46
N SER A 12 17.30 -50.90 8.94
CA SER A 12 16.10 -51.65 8.56
C SER A 12 15.32 -52.19 9.77
N SER A 13 16.02 -52.51 10.86
CA SER A 13 15.37 -52.99 12.10
C SER A 13 14.67 -51.88 12.88
N VAL A 14 15.15 -50.64 12.80
CA VAL A 14 14.46 -49.45 13.36
C VAL A 14 13.19 -49.12 12.54
N ASP A 15 13.16 -49.47 11.26
CA ASP A 15 11.98 -49.38 10.38
C ASP A 15 10.96 -50.53 10.61
N GLY A 16 11.21 -51.40 11.59
CA GLY A 16 10.26 -52.41 12.07
C GLY A 16 8.99 -51.82 12.71
N GLN A 17 8.97 -50.52 12.99
CA GLN A 17 7.72 -49.77 13.09
C GLN A 17 7.24 -49.45 11.68
N LYS A 18 6.68 -50.48 11.03
CA LYS A 18 5.99 -50.47 9.74
C LYS A 18 5.56 -49.04 9.38
N ALA A 19 6.37 -48.35 8.56
CA ALA A 19 5.88 -47.21 7.80
C ALA A 19 4.54 -47.65 7.19
N PRO A 20 3.47 -46.83 7.26
CA PRO A 20 2.18 -47.23 6.72
C PRO A 20 2.45 -47.76 5.33
N ASP A 21 2.07 -49.01 5.09
CA ASP A 21 2.35 -49.73 3.84
C ASP A 21 1.65 -48.96 2.71
N LEU A 22 2.32 -47.94 2.21
CA LEU A 22 1.84 -47.00 1.19
C LEU A 22 1.76 -47.68 -0.18
N GLN A 23 2.18 -48.94 -0.29
CA GLN A 23 2.18 -49.69 -1.55
C GLN A 23 1.01 -50.68 -1.64
N SER A 24 0.29 -50.95 -0.55
CA SER A 24 -0.94 -51.74 -0.60
C SER A 24 -2.10 -50.93 -1.22
N PRO A 25 -2.85 -51.47 -2.20
CA PRO A 25 -4.03 -50.81 -2.78
C PRO A 25 -5.08 -50.35 -1.75
N GLY A 26 -5.16 -51.04 -0.60
CA GLY A 26 -6.04 -50.64 0.51
C GLY A 26 -5.58 -49.37 1.22
N SER A 27 -4.27 -49.12 1.28
CA SER A 27 -3.66 -47.94 1.90
C SER A 27 -3.98 -46.66 1.12
N TRP A 28 -3.91 -46.71 -0.22
CA TRP A 28 -4.29 -45.59 -1.09
C TRP A 28 -5.76 -45.19 -0.96
N ASN A 29 -6.67 -46.16 -0.86
CA ASN A 29 -8.09 -45.88 -0.68
C ASN A 29 -8.36 -45.17 0.66
N VAL A 30 -7.69 -45.61 1.74
CA VAL A 30 -7.80 -44.97 3.05
C VAL A 30 -7.25 -43.55 3.02
N GLU A 31 -6.09 -43.33 2.41
CA GLU A 31 -5.48 -42.00 2.34
C GLU A 31 -6.29 -41.04 1.45
N LEU A 32 -6.82 -41.53 0.33
CA LEU A 32 -7.74 -40.79 -0.54
C LEU A 32 -9.01 -40.38 0.22
N GLY A 33 -9.56 -41.30 1.02
CA GLY A 33 -10.70 -41.00 1.90
C GLY A 33 -10.41 -39.85 2.86
N LYS A 34 -9.26 -39.90 3.56
CA LYS A 34 -8.84 -38.81 4.47
C LYS A 34 -8.67 -37.48 3.74
N LEU A 35 -8.03 -37.50 2.56
CA LEU A 35 -7.84 -36.30 1.74
C LEU A 35 -9.18 -35.69 1.31
N LYS A 36 -10.12 -36.53 0.88
CA LYS A 36 -11.47 -36.09 0.50
C LYS A 36 -12.21 -35.44 1.68
N THR A 37 -12.17 -36.05 2.86
CA THR A 37 -12.77 -35.45 4.06
C THR A 37 -12.13 -34.11 4.42
N ARG A 38 -10.79 -33.98 4.32
CA ARG A 38 -10.10 -32.69 4.55
C ARG A 38 -10.53 -31.62 3.55
N LEU A 39 -10.66 -32.00 2.28
CA LEU A 39 -11.13 -31.10 1.22
C LEU A 39 -12.55 -30.60 1.50
N GLU A 40 -13.46 -31.51 1.85
CA GLU A 40 -14.85 -31.16 2.18
C GLU A 40 -14.94 -30.19 3.37
N VAL A 41 -14.15 -30.43 4.42
CA VAL A 41 -14.07 -29.52 5.57
C VAL A 41 -13.53 -28.14 5.16
N LEU A 42 -12.49 -28.09 4.33
CA LEU A 42 -11.93 -26.83 3.84
C LEU A 42 -12.92 -26.06 2.96
N GLN A 43 -13.61 -26.74 2.05
CA GLN A 43 -14.63 -26.14 1.18
C GLN A 43 -15.78 -25.60 2.02
N LYS A 44 -16.28 -26.37 2.99
CA LYS A 44 -17.32 -25.91 3.92
C LYS A 44 -16.85 -24.69 4.71
N ASN A 45 -15.62 -24.71 5.24
CA ASN A 45 -15.08 -23.57 5.97
C ASN A 45 -15.00 -22.31 5.09
N HIS A 46 -14.52 -22.44 3.85
CA HIS A 46 -14.45 -21.34 2.90
C HIS A 46 -15.84 -20.77 2.59
N SER A 47 -16.83 -21.60 2.29
CA SER A 47 -18.22 -21.18 2.09
C SER A 47 -18.75 -20.42 3.30
N ASN A 48 -18.56 -20.95 4.50
CA ASN A 48 -19.01 -20.31 5.73
C ASN A 48 -18.35 -18.94 5.95
N LEU A 49 -17.03 -18.82 5.70
CA LEU A 49 -16.31 -17.54 5.76
C LEU A 49 -16.75 -16.55 4.69
N SER A 50 -17.25 -17.04 3.56
CA SER A 50 -17.80 -16.24 2.47
C SER A 50 -19.26 -15.81 2.75
N GLY A 51 -19.86 -16.31 3.83
CA GLY A 51 -21.25 -16.01 4.22
C GLY A 51 -22.29 -16.99 3.66
N ASP A 52 -21.86 -18.09 3.05
CA ASP A 52 -22.76 -19.11 2.48
C ASP A 52 -23.08 -20.21 3.50
N ASN A 53 -24.21 -20.92 3.32
CA ASN A 53 -24.62 -22.10 4.09
C ASN A 53 -24.67 -21.92 5.62
N LEU A 54 -24.88 -20.68 6.09
CA LEU A 54 -24.87 -20.31 7.50
C LEU A 54 -26.05 -20.90 8.29
N GLU A 55 -27.15 -21.26 7.62
CA GLU A 55 -28.32 -21.89 8.23
C GLU A 55 -28.02 -23.21 8.94
N SER A 56 -26.94 -23.89 8.54
CA SER A 56 -26.50 -25.15 9.13
C SER A 56 -25.66 -24.98 10.41
N LEU A 57 -25.33 -23.73 10.78
CA LEU A 57 -24.47 -23.39 11.91
C LEU A 57 -25.28 -23.04 13.14
N SER A 58 -24.76 -23.41 14.31
CA SER A 58 -25.27 -22.92 15.58
C SER A 58 -24.92 -21.45 15.81
N MET A 59 -25.69 -20.77 16.67
CA MET A 59 -25.42 -19.38 17.05
C MET A 59 -23.97 -19.15 17.53
N LYS A 60 -23.42 -20.10 18.29
CA LYS A 60 -22.03 -20.03 18.78
C LYS A 60 -21.00 -20.11 17.66
N GLU A 61 -21.25 -20.92 16.64
CA GLU A 61 -20.35 -21.05 15.49
C GLU A 61 -20.39 -19.80 14.62
N VAL A 62 -21.57 -19.20 14.43
CA VAL A 62 -21.72 -17.91 13.72
C VAL A 62 -20.96 -16.80 14.45
N GLN A 63 -21.13 -16.67 15.78
CA GLN A 63 -20.37 -15.71 16.58
C GLN A 63 -18.86 -15.90 16.48
N ASN A 64 -18.40 -17.16 16.41
CA ASN A 64 -16.98 -17.45 16.25
C ASN A 64 -16.46 -17.05 14.86
N LEU A 65 -17.24 -17.25 13.79
CA LEU A 65 -16.91 -16.78 12.44
C LEU A 65 -16.83 -15.26 12.39
N GLU A 66 -17.81 -14.57 12.97
CA GLU A 66 -17.83 -13.11 13.06
C GLU A 66 -16.57 -12.59 13.77
N HIS A 67 -16.24 -13.15 14.94
CA HIS A 67 -15.04 -12.76 15.67
C HIS A 67 -13.75 -13.01 14.87
N GLN A 68 -13.66 -14.14 14.16
CA GLN A 68 -12.51 -14.45 13.31
C GLN A 68 -12.36 -13.45 12.16
N LEU A 69 -13.46 -13.07 11.51
CA LEU A 69 -13.49 -12.05 10.47
C LEU A 69 -13.11 -10.67 11.00
N GLU A 70 -13.65 -10.28 12.16
CA GLU A 70 -13.32 -9.00 12.80
C GLU A 70 -11.82 -8.88 13.11
N VAL A 71 -11.25 -9.90 13.74
CA VAL A 71 -9.82 -9.92 14.11
C VAL A 71 -8.93 -9.91 12.87
N SER A 72 -9.25 -10.70 11.85
CA SER A 72 -8.47 -10.75 10.61
C SER A 72 -8.55 -9.44 9.83
N LEU A 73 -9.73 -8.83 9.76
CA LEU A 73 -9.93 -7.52 9.15
C LEU A 73 -9.16 -6.42 9.87
N LYS A 74 -9.16 -6.44 11.22
CA LYS A 74 -8.35 -5.52 12.03
C LYS A 74 -6.85 -5.66 11.73
N LYS A 75 -6.34 -6.89 11.60
CA LYS A 75 -4.95 -7.16 11.22
C LYS A 75 -4.62 -6.64 9.82
N LEU A 76 -5.50 -6.88 8.84
CA LEU A 76 -5.33 -6.41 7.46
C LEU A 76 -5.29 -4.88 7.39
N ARG A 77 -6.23 -4.19 8.04
CA ARG A 77 -6.26 -2.73 8.12
C ARG A 77 -5.01 -2.18 8.78
N SER A 78 -4.58 -2.77 9.90
CA SER A 78 -3.35 -2.38 10.58
C SER A 78 -2.12 -2.52 9.68
N ARG A 79 -1.98 -3.64 8.98
CA ARG A 79 -0.87 -3.87 8.04
C ARG A 79 -0.89 -2.88 6.88
N LYS A 80 -2.07 -2.64 6.29
CA LYS A 80 -2.24 -1.65 5.21
C LYS A 80 -1.81 -0.25 5.67
N ASN A 81 -2.28 0.18 6.83
CA ASN A 81 -1.93 1.50 7.37
C ASN A 81 -0.44 1.62 7.66
N HIS A 82 0.17 0.58 8.23
CA HIS A 82 1.60 0.54 8.47
C HIS A 82 2.41 0.70 7.17
N LEU A 83 2.11 -0.10 6.14
CA LEU A 83 2.78 -0.01 4.84
C LEU A 83 2.58 1.36 4.17
N MET A 84 1.39 1.95 4.31
CA MET A 84 1.11 3.28 3.77
C MET A 84 1.94 4.35 4.47
N ASN A 85 2.06 4.29 5.80
CA ASN A 85 2.88 5.21 6.58
C ASN A 85 4.38 5.07 6.27
N GLU A 86 4.85 3.83 6.04
CA GLU A 86 6.22 3.58 5.57
C GLU A 86 6.46 4.23 4.20
N SER A 87 5.53 4.07 3.26
CA SER A 87 5.60 4.70 1.94
C SER A 87 5.64 6.22 2.01
N ILE A 88 4.73 6.83 2.79
CA ILE A 88 4.72 8.28 3.04
C ILE A 88 6.06 8.73 3.61
N SER A 89 6.58 8.04 4.62
CA SER A 89 7.85 8.38 5.26
C SER A 89 9.04 8.30 4.29
N MET A 90 9.05 7.32 3.40
CA MET A 90 10.09 7.20 2.36
C MET A 90 10.01 8.35 1.36
N LEU A 91 8.80 8.70 0.91
CA LEU A 91 8.58 9.79 -0.03
C LEU A 91 8.97 11.14 0.56
N GLN A 92 8.60 11.41 1.81
CA GLN A 92 8.99 12.64 2.52
C GLN A 92 10.51 12.77 2.67
N LYS A 93 11.22 11.66 2.95
CA LYS A 93 12.69 11.67 2.98
C LYS A 93 13.28 12.00 1.61
N LYS A 94 12.72 11.45 0.54
CA LYS A 94 13.16 11.74 -0.83
C LYS A 94 12.89 13.19 -1.21
N GLU A 95 11.71 13.71 -0.92
CA GLU A 95 11.34 15.11 -1.12
C GLU A 95 12.34 16.03 -0.43
N LYS A 96 12.63 15.79 0.86
CA LYS A 96 13.59 16.59 1.63
C LYS A 96 14.99 16.57 1.02
N ALA A 97 15.50 15.40 0.63
CA ALA A 97 16.81 15.29 0.01
C ALA A 97 16.88 16.03 -1.34
N MET A 98 15.81 15.95 -2.15
CA MET A 98 15.72 16.69 -3.40
C MET A 98 15.65 18.21 -3.17
N GLN A 99 14.89 18.66 -2.17
CA GLN A 99 14.80 20.07 -1.80
C GLN A 99 16.16 20.61 -1.33
N GLU A 100 16.90 19.85 -0.52
CA GLU A 100 18.25 20.19 -0.09
C GLU A 100 19.22 20.33 -1.28
N HIS A 101 19.16 19.41 -2.24
CA HIS A 101 19.96 19.46 -3.46
C HIS A 101 19.59 20.67 -4.33
N ASN A 102 18.30 20.94 -4.54
CA ASN A 102 17.84 22.12 -5.29
C ASN A 102 18.30 23.41 -4.62
N ASN A 103 18.16 23.53 -3.30
CA ASN A 103 18.63 24.69 -2.54
C ASN A 103 20.15 24.89 -2.67
N LEU A 104 20.93 23.81 -2.71
CA LEU A 104 22.38 23.88 -2.97
C LEU A 104 22.68 24.40 -4.38
N LEU A 105 22.00 23.87 -5.40
CA LEU A 105 22.17 24.32 -6.78
C LEU A 105 21.77 25.79 -6.95
N SER A 106 20.63 26.21 -6.41
CA SER A 106 20.19 27.61 -6.46
C SER A 106 21.19 28.57 -5.82
N ARG A 107 21.82 28.17 -4.70
CA ARG A 107 22.91 28.97 -4.09
C ARG A 107 24.13 29.07 -5.01
N LYS A 108 24.59 27.95 -5.57
CA LYS A 108 25.72 27.93 -6.52
C LYS A 108 25.47 28.76 -7.77
N MET A 109 24.23 28.77 -8.27
CA MET A 109 23.85 29.61 -9.42
C MET A 109 23.91 31.11 -9.07
N LYS A 110 23.43 31.49 -7.88
CA LYS A 110 23.51 32.88 -7.39
C LYS A 110 24.96 33.33 -7.23
N GLU A 111 25.81 32.49 -6.66
CA GLU A 111 27.24 32.78 -6.48
C GLU A 111 27.97 32.98 -7.81
N LYS A 112 27.77 32.08 -8.79
CA LYS A 112 28.34 32.22 -10.13
C LYS A 112 27.83 33.45 -10.89
N ALA A 113 26.58 33.85 -10.68
CA ALA A 113 26.03 35.06 -11.29
C ALA A 113 26.73 36.32 -10.75
N ILE A 114 27.02 36.36 -9.45
CA ILE A 114 27.72 37.46 -8.78
C ILE A 114 29.19 37.55 -9.21
N GLU A 115 29.85 36.41 -9.47
CA GLU A 115 31.25 36.37 -9.92
C GLU A 115 31.43 36.82 -11.40
N SER A 116 30.38 36.73 -12.22
CA SER A 116 30.40 37.15 -13.63
C SER A 116 30.05 38.62 -13.89
N THR A 117 29.69 39.39 -12.87
CA THR A 117 29.40 40.83 -12.98
C THR A 117 30.64 41.68 -12.62
N PRO A 118 31.16 42.55 -13.52
CA PRO A 118 32.24 43.46 -13.16
C PRO A 118 31.73 44.51 -12.15
N PRO A 119 32.59 45.09 -11.29
CA PRO A 119 32.19 46.15 -10.37
C PRO A 119 31.90 47.41 -11.18
N CYS A 120 30.63 47.67 -11.49
CA CYS A 120 30.22 48.98 -11.98
C CYS A 120 29.99 49.90 -10.77
N GLU A 121 30.78 50.96 -10.74
CA GLU A 121 30.88 51.97 -9.70
C GLU A 121 29.58 52.75 -9.47
N ALA A 122 29.48 53.27 -8.25
CA ALA A 122 28.37 53.99 -7.67
C ALA A 122 27.73 55.06 -8.56
N ARG A 123 26.39 55.09 -8.58
CA ARG A 123 25.63 56.33 -8.81
C ARG A 123 24.42 56.39 -7.89
N ASN A 124 24.64 57.05 -6.75
CA ASN A 124 23.62 57.50 -5.80
C ASN A 124 22.58 58.35 -6.52
N HIS A 125 21.29 58.00 -6.46
CA HIS A 125 20.18 58.96 -6.43
C HIS A 125 19.01 58.40 -5.59
N SER A 126 18.92 58.95 -4.38
CA SER A 126 17.71 59.39 -3.69
C SER A 126 16.50 58.45 -3.55
N THR A 127 16.34 57.95 -2.32
CA THR A 127 15.10 57.92 -1.52
C THR A 127 13.79 57.56 -2.22
N ASN A 128 13.27 56.36 -1.93
CA ASN A 128 11.91 56.23 -1.41
C ASN A 128 11.78 54.94 -0.61
N THR A 129 11.64 55.13 0.69
CA THR A 129 11.38 54.16 1.75
C THR A 129 9.91 53.75 1.69
N LEU A 130 9.62 52.46 1.47
CA LEU A 130 8.36 51.86 1.90
C LEU A 130 8.67 50.48 2.49
N SER A 131 8.85 50.46 3.81
CA SER A 131 8.72 49.26 4.63
C SER A 131 7.26 49.05 4.97
N LEU A 132 6.74 47.84 4.73
CA LEU A 132 5.71 47.25 5.59
C LEU A 132 5.99 45.74 5.72
N ASP A 133 6.50 45.39 6.90
CA ASP A 133 6.34 44.11 7.57
C ASP A 133 4.94 43.52 7.38
N LEU A 134 4.83 42.19 7.24
CA LEU A 134 4.23 41.36 8.30
C LEU A 134 4.38 39.86 7.98
N GLU A 135 5.09 39.14 8.86
CA GLU A 135 5.05 37.69 8.97
C GLU A 135 3.75 37.19 9.65
N GLN A 136 3.12 36.17 9.02
CA GLN A 136 2.44 34.97 9.60
C GLN A 136 1.16 35.13 10.48
N PRO A 137 0.44 34.04 10.89
CA PRO A 137 -0.12 32.87 10.16
C PRO A 137 -1.61 32.58 10.56
N LEU A 138 -2.48 31.99 9.72
CA LEU A 138 -3.77 31.37 10.17
C LEU A 138 -4.18 30.22 9.22
N SER A 139 -4.08 28.95 9.64
CA SER A 139 -5.10 28.15 10.36
C SER A 139 -6.21 27.55 9.48
N SER A 140 -6.02 26.26 9.19
CA SER A 140 -7.01 25.18 8.94
C SER A 140 -8.49 25.55 8.82
N LEU A 141 -9.07 25.32 7.65
CA LEU A 141 -10.51 25.20 7.45
C LEU A 141 -10.92 23.73 7.59
N ASN A 142 -11.45 23.38 8.77
CA ASN A 142 -12.38 22.26 8.92
C ASN A 142 -13.75 22.75 8.46
N THR A 143 -14.41 22.01 7.57
CA THR A 143 -15.86 22.15 7.36
C THR A 143 -16.49 20.81 7.67
N SER A 144 -17.31 20.85 8.71
CA SER A 144 -18.04 19.78 9.36
C SER A 144 -19.03 19.08 8.44
N GLU A 145 -19.34 17.85 8.86
CA GLU A 145 -20.47 17.03 8.51
C GLU A 145 -21.80 17.79 8.56
N GLU A 146 -22.63 17.63 7.53
CA GLU A 146 -24.08 17.51 7.68
C GLU A 146 -24.58 16.37 6.78
N ASN A 147 -25.21 15.39 7.43
CA ASN A 147 -25.98 14.31 6.83
C ASN A 147 -27.27 14.87 6.20
N GLU A 148 -27.65 14.38 5.02
CA GLU A 148 -29.05 14.12 4.66
C GLU A 148 -29.04 13.00 3.60
N GLY A 149 -29.84 11.95 3.83
CA GLY A 149 -29.89 10.76 3.00
C GLY A 149 -30.69 10.93 1.71
N HIS A 150 -30.25 10.28 0.64
CA HIS A 150 -31.16 9.92 -0.45
C HIS A 150 -30.75 8.62 -1.12
N VAL A 151 -31.70 7.68 -1.11
CA VAL A 151 -31.67 6.39 -1.83
C VAL A 151 -31.98 6.65 -3.30
N GLY A 152 -31.17 6.10 -4.20
CA GLY A 152 -31.46 6.06 -5.63
C GLY A 152 -30.59 5.02 -6.34
N GLN A 153 -31.22 3.94 -6.78
CA GLN A 153 -30.62 2.87 -7.59
C GLN A 153 -30.41 3.34 -9.02
N SER A 154 -29.27 2.97 -9.63
CA SER A 154 -29.16 2.64 -11.06
C SER A 154 -27.79 2.01 -11.37
N GLU A 155 -27.80 0.76 -11.85
CA GLU A 155 -26.66 0.10 -12.51
C GLU A 155 -26.49 0.61 -13.99
N PRO A 156 -25.66 -0.02 -14.86
CA PRO A 156 -24.29 0.40 -15.15
C PRO A 156 -24.10 0.81 -16.62
N CYS A 157 -23.05 1.58 -16.94
CA CYS A 157 -22.60 1.72 -18.33
C CYS A 157 -21.09 1.51 -18.43
N ASN A 158 -20.74 0.33 -18.93
CA ASN A 158 -19.51 -0.01 -19.62
C ASN A 158 -19.30 0.94 -20.81
N ASN A 159 -18.13 1.54 -20.95
CA ASN A 159 -17.52 1.86 -22.24
C ASN A 159 -16.01 2.08 -22.10
N ASN A 160 -15.29 1.37 -22.96
CA ASN A 160 -13.85 1.42 -23.12
C ASN A 160 -13.40 2.72 -23.80
N GLY A 161 -12.20 3.19 -23.42
CA GLY A 161 -11.38 4.08 -24.24
C GLY A 161 -11.22 5.49 -23.70
N GLU A 162 -10.46 5.66 -22.63
CA GLU A 162 -9.94 6.98 -22.25
C GLU A 162 -8.41 6.98 -22.23
N MET A 163 -7.88 7.73 -23.19
CA MET A 163 -6.50 8.20 -23.26
C MET A 163 -6.15 8.83 -21.90
N ALA A 164 -5.05 8.38 -21.29
CA ALA A 164 -4.62 8.79 -19.96
C ALA A 164 -4.67 10.32 -19.79
N ALA A 165 -5.73 10.80 -19.13
CA ALA A 165 -5.87 12.20 -18.78
C ALA A 165 -4.80 12.54 -17.74
N ALA A 166 -3.91 13.46 -18.10
CA ALA A 166 -2.88 13.97 -17.22
C ALA A 166 -3.52 14.50 -15.93
N ALA A 167 -2.97 14.05 -14.79
CA ALA A 167 -3.45 14.44 -13.47
C ALA A 167 -3.49 15.98 -13.31
N PRO A 168 -4.47 16.54 -12.56
CA PRO A 168 -4.74 17.98 -12.48
C PRO A 168 -3.54 18.87 -12.09
N TRP A 169 -2.57 18.34 -11.33
CA TRP A 169 -1.36 19.07 -10.94
C TRP A 169 -0.41 19.34 -12.11
N MET A 170 -0.49 18.56 -13.19
CA MET A 170 0.35 18.74 -14.38
C MET A 170 -0.08 19.93 -15.25
N LEU A 171 -1.29 20.47 -15.06
CA LEU A 171 -1.79 21.62 -15.82
C LEU A 171 -1.36 22.98 -15.25
N HIS A 172 -0.72 23.03 -14.08
CA HIS A 172 -0.40 24.30 -13.42
C HIS A 172 0.79 25.06 -14.05
N HIS A 173 1.57 24.45 -14.95
CA HIS A 173 2.77 25.10 -15.50
C HIS A 173 2.55 25.84 -16.85
N ILE A 174 1.40 25.70 -17.50
CA ILE A 174 1.20 26.18 -18.89
C ILE A 174 0.47 27.53 -18.97
N GLN A 175 0.00 28.12 -17.86
CA GLN A 175 -0.81 29.35 -17.89
C GLN A 175 -0.07 30.65 -17.54
N MET A 176 1.27 30.68 -17.54
CA MET A 176 2.05 31.91 -17.27
C MET A 176 2.91 32.40 -18.45
N GLN A 177 2.75 31.83 -19.66
CA GLN A 177 3.47 32.27 -20.87
C GLN A 177 2.59 33.04 -21.88
N GLY A 178 1.30 33.27 -21.59
CA GLY A 178 0.34 33.85 -22.54
C GLY A 178 0.04 35.35 -22.41
N GLN A 179 0.47 36.02 -21.34
CA GLN A 179 0.17 37.43 -21.09
C GLN A 179 1.44 38.28 -21.14
N ASN A 180 2.10 38.32 -22.29
CA ASN A 180 3.09 39.37 -22.58
C ASN A 180 3.25 39.62 -24.09
N ARG A 181 2.11 39.70 -24.78
CA ARG A 181 2.08 40.04 -26.21
C ARG A 181 0.81 40.81 -26.58
N GLN A 182 0.55 41.89 -25.87
CA GLN A 182 -0.19 43.06 -26.36
C GLN A 182 -0.21 44.14 -25.27
N MET A 183 0.76 45.06 -25.38
CA MET A 183 0.69 46.51 -25.19
C MET A 183 2.10 47.05 -25.40
#